data_AF-A0A914FXT0-F1
#
_entry.id   AF-A0A914FXT0-F1
#
_cell.length_a   1.000
_cell.length_b   1.000
_cell.length_c   1.000
_cell.angle_alpha   90.00
_cell.angle_beta   90.00
_cell.angle_gamma   90.00
#
_symmetry.space_group_name_H-M   'P 1'
#
loop_
_entity.id
_entity.type
_entity.pdbx_description
1 polymer ?
#
loop_
_entity_poly.entity_id
_entity_poly.type
_entity_poly.pdbx_seq_one_letter_code
_entity_poly.pdbx_strand_id
1 'polypeptide(L)'
;MSTTILDESEREELARLRQEVLQLQSSNDTLVSSIHHLSGELLKRRNPHSLTPSSTIIPMKRSKQIDSTNVFRFSQKSALGTQKKDSLEKEDVGLPNEIMLHLFKYLSRSDLDRSALVCRRWKKIIDVHRCSLARRRIRLFKIIETTPNVIMFSAATSTQNIKYLFNINGENQSPDVIHRVAKMLKYSKVRRLVMCGFRLTEVMVHDLVTIFKKADVLFHRLEMIGVSLRNLSADTFQKFIGEHLMAEQYFLDGICDSDSEHFSGRLFERTGIKKAEDVTIYDVSSINDEEVVLDVGDDVLLDFIFGKYTDSVDRATVYLDNPAISSAFVYNALVRFAQEPDLKHAIIHSEISHCRDQVVHNNRSTRFEYNVEVQAEYSSYNTKTNSVLEAKVSKTADDDFVHVTLTIAAL
;
A
#
# COMPACT_ATOMS: atom_id res chain seq x y z
N MET A 1 42.07 24.92 34.80
CA MET A 1 41.96 24.72 33.34
C MET A 1 42.53 23.35 33.04
N SER A 2 41.68 22.33 32.93
CA SER A 2 42.12 20.96 32.66
C SER A 2 42.14 20.75 31.15
N THR A 3 43.33 20.73 30.55
CA THR A 3 43.53 20.31 29.17
C THR A 3 43.42 18.78 29.13
N THR A 4 42.27 18.28 28.67
CA THR A 4 42.10 16.87 28.32
C THR A 4 43.05 16.55 27.15
N ILE A 5 44.07 15.75 27.45
CA ILE A 5 45.00 15.23 26.47
C ILE A 5 44.29 14.04 25.80
N LEU A 6 43.82 14.25 24.57
CA LEU A 6 43.33 13.17 23.71
C LEU A 6 44.47 12.16 23.51
N ASP A 7 44.14 10.87 23.63
CA ASP A 7 45.09 9.80 23.39
C ASP A 7 45.47 9.73 21.89
N GLU A 8 46.55 9.00 21.58
CA GLU A 8 47.09 8.89 20.21
C GLU A 8 46.05 8.29 19.24
N SER A 9 45.22 7.35 19.72
CA SER A 9 44.20 6.67 18.92
C SER A 9 43.07 7.63 18.54
N GLU A 10 42.61 8.45 19.47
CA GLU A 10 41.59 9.47 19.23
C GLU A 10 42.09 10.55 18.24
N ARG A 11 43.39 10.86 18.25
CA ARG A 11 44.00 11.79 17.28
C ARG A 11 44.05 11.21 15.87
N GLU A 12 44.40 9.93 15.74
CA GLU A 12 44.42 9.23 14.45
C GLU A 12 43.02 9.10 13.85
N GLU A 13 42.01 8.77 14.67
CA GLU A 13 40.62 8.69 14.23
C GLU A 13 40.08 10.05 13.79
N LEU A 14 40.39 11.11 14.54
CA LEU A 14 40.03 12.48 14.17
C LEU A 14 40.70 12.92 12.85
N ALA A 15 41.95 12.52 12.62
CA ALA A 15 42.66 12.81 11.38
C ALA A 15 42.03 12.09 10.18
N ARG A 16 41.64 10.82 10.35
CA ARG A 16 40.95 10.03 9.31
C ARG A 16 39.61 10.65 8.93
N LEU A 17 38.79 11.01 9.92
CA LEU A 17 37.49 11.64 9.70
C LEU A 17 37.62 13.01 9.00
N ARG A 18 38.65 13.80 9.33
CA ARG A 18 38.94 15.07 8.62
C ARG A 18 39.30 14.84 7.16
N GLN A 19 40.06 13.79 6.86
CA GLN A 19 40.44 13.45 5.49
C GLN A 19 39.23 12.98 4.68
N GLU A 20 38.32 12.21 5.28
CA GLU A 20 37.07 11.75 4.65
C GLU A 20 36.11 12.92 4.36
N VAL A 21 35.98 13.87 5.30
CA VAL A 21 35.19 15.11 5.07
C VAL A 21 35.77 15.95 3.94
N LEU A 22 37.09 16.07 3.82
CA LEU A 22 37.74 16.79 2.71
C LEU A 22 37.53 16.11 1.36
N GLN A 23 37.53 14.77 1.31
CA GLN A 23 37.22 14.01 0.10
C GLN A 23 35.74 14.17 -0.32
N LEU A 24 34.82 14.19 0.64
CA LEU A 24 33.41 14.44 0.37
C LEU A 24 33.16 15.89 -0.11
N GLN A 25 33.89 16.86 0.42
CA GLN A 25 33.83 18.26 -0.03
C GLN A 25 34.34 18.42 -1.46
N SER A 26 35.50 17.84 -1.81
CA SER A 26 36.04 17.91 -3.18
C SER A 26 35.12 17.22 -4.20
N SER A 27 34.48 16.12 -3.79
CA SER A 27 33.51 15.40 -4.62
C SER A 27 32.26 16.25 -4.87
N ASN A 28 31.80 16.99 -3.86
CA ASN A 28 30.66 17.90 -3.97
C ASN A 28 30.98 19.12 -4.85
N ASP A 29 32.17 19.71 -4.73
CA ASP A 29 32.60 20.83 -5.58
C ASP A 29 32.71 20.42 -7.06
N THR A 30 33.16 19.19 -7.32
CA THR A 30 33.21 18.60 -8.67
C THR A 30 31.80 18.43 -9.26
N LEU A 31 30.83 18.04 -8.43
CA LEU A 31 29.44 17.84 -8.82
C LEU A 31 28.73 19.18 -9.08
N VAL A 32 28.99 20.20 -8.24
CA VAL A 32 28.51 21.57 -8.43
C VAL A 32 29.08 22.20 -9.71
N SER A 33 30.38 22.01 -9.98
CA SER A 33 31.03 22.46 -11.22
C SER A 33 30.40 21.80 -12.46
N SER A 34 30.13 20.49 -12.39
CA SER A 34 29.47 19.74 -13.46
C SER A 34 28.04 20.23 -13.73
N ILE A 35 27.28 20.58 -12.68
CA ILE A 35 25.94 21.16 -12.80
C ILE A 35 26.00 22.56 -13.43
N HIS A 36 26.95 23.41 -13.03
CA HIS A 36 27.13 24.74 -13.64
C HIS A 36 27.52 24.65 -15.12
N HIS A 37 28.38 23.71 -15.48
CA HIS A 37 28.75 23.44 -16.88
C HIS A 37 27.54 23.00 -17.71
N LEU A 38 26.76 22.04 -17.22
CA LEU A 38 25.53 21.57 -17.88
C LEU A 38 24.47 22.67 -18.00
N SER A 39 24.34 23.53 -16.98
CA SER A 39 23.43 24.69 -17.02
C SER A 39 23.87 25.73 -18.06
N GLY A 40 25.19 25.95 -18.23
CA GLY A 40 25.74 26.85 -19.24
C GLY A 40 25.54 26.34 -20.67
N GLU A 41 25.74 25.04 -20.89
CA GLU A 41 25.46 24.35 -22.17
C GLU A 41 23.98 24.44 -22.57
N LEU A 42 23.06 24.25 -21.60
CA LEU A 42 21.61 24.35 -21.83
C LEU A 42 21.17 25.78 -22.16
N LEU A 43 21.81 26.80 -21.58
CA LEU A 43 21.57 28.21 -21.91
C LEU A 43 22.05 28.58 -23.32
N LYS A 44 23.19 28.04 -23.77
CA LYS A 44 23.70 28.24 -25.14
C LYS A 44 22.80 27.62 -26.20
N ARG A 45 22.18 26.46 -25.91
CA ARG A 45 21.25 25.80 -26.84
C ARG A 45 19.90 26.51 -26.98
N ARG A 46 19.55 27.41 -26.05
CA ARG A 46 18.23 28.08 -26.02
C ARG A 46 18.18 29.41 -26.78
N ASN A 47 19.33 29.96 -27.23
CA ASN A 47 19.41 31.17 -28.04
C ASN A 47 20.52 31.06 -29.11
N PRO A 48 20.24 30.49 -30.29
CA PRO A 48 21.23 30.39 -31.35
C PRO A 48 21.42 31.66 -32.19
N HIS A 49 20.61 32.72 -31.99
CA HIS A 49 20.66 33.93 -32.83
C HIS A 49 20.56 35.22 -32.00
N SER A 50 21.71 35.78 -31.61
CA SER A 50 21.84 37.22 -31.37
C SER A 50 23.31 37.64 -31.41
N LEU A 51 23.84 37.89 -32.61
CA LEU A 51 25.03 38.70 -32.81
C LEU A 51 24.81 39.59 -34.04
N THR A 52 24.42 40.85 -33.80
CA THR A 52 24.87 42.01 -34.58
C THR A 52 24.73 43.25 -33.69
N PRO A 53 25.73 44.15 -33.65
CA PRO A 53 25.62 45.41 -32.94
C PRO A 53 25.16 46.51 -33.91
N SER A 54 24.16 47.29 -33.53
CA SER A 54 23.95 48.61 -34.12
C SER A 54 23.32 49.54 -33.10
N SER A 55 24.13 50.54 -32.75
CA SER A 55 23.80 51.76 -32.04
C SER A 55 22.68 52.52 -32.73
N THR A 56 21.68 53.01 -31.98
CA THR A 56 21.15 54.38 -32.13
C THR A 56 20.41 54.76 -30.84
N ILE A 57 20.82 55.89 -30.28
CA ILE A 57 20.25 56.60 -29.13
C ILE A 57 19.14 57.53 -29.65
N ILE A 58 17.92 57.48 -29.11
CA ILE A 58 17.03 58.66 -28.91
C ILE A 58 16.12 58.40 -27.68
N PRO A 59 15.93 59.38 -26.77
CA PRO A 59 15.22 59.20 -25.51
C PRO A 59 13.74 59.59 -25.60
N MET A 60 12.89 59.00 -24.76
CA MET A 60 11.59 59.58 -24.43
C MET A 60 11.27 59.48 -22.94
N LYS A 61 11.08 60.66 -22.35
CA LYS A 61 10.55 60.94 -21.02
C LYS A 61 9.17 60.28 -20.84
N ARG A 62 8.91 59.74 -19.65
CA ARG A 62 7.83 60.25 -18.78
C ARG A 62 7.93 59.69 -17.36
N SER A 63 8.00 60.64 -16.45
CA SER A 63 7.75 60.57 -15.02
C SER A 63 6.43 59.88 -14.66
N LYS A 64 6.43 59.14 -13.55
CA LYS A 64 5.52 59.42 -12.42
C LYS A 64 6.12 58.88 -11.12
N GLN A 65 5.97 59.76 -10.13
CA GLN A 65 6.52 59.81 -8.79
C GLN A 65 5.54 59.16 -7.80
N ILE A 66 5.96 59.09 -6.53
CA ILE A 66 5.21 58.85 -5.27
C ILE A 66 5.37 57.39 -4.81
N ASP A 67 6.33 57.12 -3.92
CA ASP A 67 6.29 57.24 -2.44
C ASP A 67 5.37 56.19 -1.80
N SER A 68 5.61 55.64 -0.62
CA SER A 68 6.75 55.47 0.28
C SER A 68 6.19 54.56 1.38
N THR A 69 7.07 53.88 2.13
CA THR A 69 6.86 53.47 3.54
C THR A 69 5.58 52.71 3.92
N ASN A 70 5.72 51.43 4.30
CA ASN A 70 5.09 50.93 5.52
C ASN A 70 5.92 49.80 6.16
N VAL A 71 6.73 50.21 7.13
CA VAL A 71 7.11 49.44 8.32
C VAL A 71 5.83 49.20 9.13
N PHE A 72 5.65 48.05 9.79
CA PHE A 72 5.07 47.85 11.14
C PHE A 72 4.82 46.33 11.32
N ARG A 73 5.67 45.65 12.11
CA ARG A 73 5.56 45.33 13.56
C ARG A 73 4.56 44.23 13.89
N PHE A 74 5.13 43.21 14.52
CA PHE A 74 4.52 42.30 15.48
C PHE A 74 3.54 43.02 16.43
N SER A 75 2.36 42.43 16.62
CA SER A 75 1.54 42.64 17.81
C SER A 75 0.97 41.30 18.25
N GLN A 76 1.42 40.82 19.40
CA GLN A 76 0.65 39.93 20.26
C GLN A 76 -0.59 40.69 20.75
N LYS A 77 -1.76 40.07 20.65
CA LYS A 77 -2.85 40.27 21.63
C LYS A 77 -3.65 38.96 21.75
N SER A 78 -3.61 38.45 22.96
CA SER A 78 -4.55 37.49 23.53
C SER A 78 -5.92 38.14 23.74
N ALA A 79 -7.00 37.37 23.54
CA ALA A 79 -8.08 37.18 24.53
C ALA A 79 -9.25 36.37 23.94
N LEU A 80 -9.60 35.31 24.68
CA LEU A 80 -10.93 34.72 24.91
C LEU A 80 -11.83 34.35 23.72
N GLY A 81 -11.94 33.03 23.50
CA GLY A 81 -13.15 32.31 23.88
C GLY A 81 -14.10 31.89 22.75
N THR A 82 -14.00 30.64 22.28
CA THR A 82 -15.13 29.69 22.22
C THR A 82 -14.63 28.29 21.86
N GLN A 83 -15.02 27.30 22.67
CA GLN A 83 -14.76 25.89 22.43
C GLN A 83 -15.49 25.40 21.17
N LYS A 84 -14.80 24.63 20.31
CA LYS A 84 -15.44 23.55 19.53
C LYS A 84 -14.43 22.56 18.95
N LYS A 85 -14.52 21.34 19.49
CA LYS A 85 -14.37 20.04 18.82
C LYS A 85 -12.96 19.64 18.38
N ASP A 86 -12.34 18.81 19.24
CA ASP A 86 -11.16 18.00 18.92
C ASP A 86 -11.44 17.08 17.72
N SER A 87 -10.98 17.50 16.55
CA SER A 87 -10.58 16.60 15.49
C SER A 87 -9.09 16.33 15.67
N LEU A 88 -8.75 15.08 15.97
CA LEU A 88 -7.38 14.57 16.05
C LEU A 88 -6.73 14.63 14.65
N GLU A 89 -6.37 15.84 14.22
CA GLU A 89 -5.40 16.02 13.15
C GLU A 89 -4.07 15.55 13.71
N LYS A 90 -3.57 14.42 13.21
CA LYS A 90 -2.22 13.93 13.46
C LYS A 90 -1.24 15.09 13.24
N GLU A 91 -0.74 15.63 14.33
CA GLU A 91 0.27 16.67 14.37
C GLU A 91 1.51 16.26 13.58
N ASP A 92 2.12 17.27 12.95
CA ASP A 92 3.39 17.23 12.25
C ASP A 92 4.40 16.31 12.95
N VAL A 93 4.91 15.30 12.24
CA VAL A 93 6.04 14.47 12.67
C VAL A 93 7.33 15.30 12.54
N GLY A 94 7.46 16.34 13.36
CA GLY A 94 8.70 17.05 13.61
C GLY A 94 9.40 16.45 14.84
N LEU A 95 10.72 16.58 14.91
CA LEU A 95 11.43 16.31 16.16
C LEU A 95 10.91 17.28 17.24
N PRO A 96 10.67 16.82 18.48
CA PRO A 96 10.32 17.69 19.61
C PRO A 96 11.29 18.87 19.72
N ASN A 97 10.77 20.04 20.08
CA ASN A 97 11.55 21.29 20.15
C ASN A 97 12.75 21.16 21.10
N GLU A 98 12.62 20.34 22.14
CA GLU A 98 13.64 20.03 23.13
C GLU A 98 14.85 19.35 22.48
N ILE A 99 14.63 18.42 21.54
CA ILE A 99 15.69 17.73 20.79
C ILE A 99 16.36 18.70 19.82
N MET A 100 15.57 19.55 19.14
CA MET A 100 16.08 20.57 18.23
C MET A 100 17.00 21.56 18.96
N LEU A 101 16.59 22.02 20.16
CA LEU A 101 17.42 22.88 21.00
C LEU A 101 18.71 22.17 21.43
N HIS A 102 18.64 20.89 21.78
CA HIS A 102 19.82 20.11 22.14
C HIS A 102 20.79 19.88 20.98
N LEU A 103 20.29 19.70 19.75
CA LEU A 103 21.10 19.56 18.55
C LEU A 103 21.83 20.88 18.20
N PHE A 104 21.14 22.01 18.35
CA PHE A 104 21.66 23.30 17.91
C PHE A 104 22.39 24.10 19.01
N LYS A 105 22.29 23.73 20.29
CA LYS A 105 22.92 24.50 21.40
C LYS A 105 24.45 24.59 21.33
N TYR A 106 25.10 23.66 20.63
CA TYR A 106 26.55 23.63 20.48
C TYR A 106 27.06 24.38 19.25
N LEU A 107 26.15 24.89 18.40
CA LEU A 107 26.55 25.64 17.21
C LEU A 107 26.88 27.09 17.58
N SER A 108 27.95 27.61 16.96
CA SER A 108 28.26 29.03 17.02
C SER A 108 27.14 29.86 16.39
N ARG A 109 27.06 31.16 16.70
CA ARG A 109 26.05 32.03 16.09
C ARG A 109 26.13 32.04 14.56
N SER A 110 27.34 32.01 14.01
CA SER A 110 27.58 31.91 12.57
C SER A 110 27.03 30.60 11.98
N ASP A 111 27.22 29.47 12.68
CA ASP A 111 26.75 28.17 12.20
C ASP A 111 25.24 28.00 12.35
N LEU A 112 24.64 28.66 13.35
CA LEU A 112 23.19 28.80 13.47
C LEU A 112 22.60 29.59 12.31
N ASP A 113 23.22 30.71 11.94
CA ASP A 113 22.75 31.54 10.82
C ASP A 113 22.88 30.81 9.47
N ARG A 114 23.97 30.03 9.28
CA ARG A 114 24.15 29.15 8.12
C ARG A 114 23.11 28.02 8.10
N SER A 115 22.89 27.34 9.24
CA SER A 115 21.85 26.31 9.37
C SER A 115 20.46 26.87 9.07
N ALA A 116 20.13 28.05 9.60
CA ALA A 116 18.86 28.72 9.32
C ALA A 116 18.71 29.09 7.84
N LEU A 117 19.80 29.44 7.15
CA LEU A 117 19.79 29.67 5.70
C LEU A 117 19.55 28.38 4.92
N VAL A 118 20.21 27.28 5.31
CA VAL A 118 19.99 25.95 4.71
C VAL A 118 18.55 25.50 4.91
N CYS A 119 18.02 25.58 6.14
CA CYS A 119 16.62 25.24 6.44
C CYS A 119 15.64 26.10 5.63
N ARG A 120 15.89 27.41 5.49
CA ARG A 120 15.05 28.29 4.64
C ARG A 120 15.11 27.90 3.16
N ARG A 121 16.30 27.55 2.64
CA ARG A 121 16.46 27.09 1.25
C ARG A 121 15.79 25.75 1.03
N TRP A 122 15.96 24.80 1.96
CA TRP A 122 15.30 23.50 1.94
C TRP A 122 13.79 23.65 2.02
N LYS A 123 13.27 24.46 2.94
CA LYS A 123 11.84 24.77 3.01
C LYS A 123 11.34 25.37 1.70
N LYS A 124 12.06 26.32 1.10
CA LYS A 124 11.69 26.90 -0.20
C LYS A 124 11.69 25.86 -1.33
N ILE A 125 12.70 24.98 -1.36
CA ILE A 125 12.75 23.87 -2.32
C ILE A 125 11.57 22.93 -2.07
N ILE A 126 11.30 22.55 -0.82
CA ILE A 126 10.20 21.68 -0.43
C ILE A 126 8.85 22.31 -0.80
N ASP A 127 8.67 23.60 -0.57
CA ASP A 127 7.44 24.34 -0.89
C ASP A 127 7.23 24.41 -2.41
N VAL A 128 8.29 24.68 -3.18
CA VAL A 128 8.26 24.67 -4.65
C VAL A 128 8.02 23.27 -5.21
N HIS A 129 8.53 22.24 -4.53
CA HIS A 129 8.50 20.83 -4.94
C HIS A 129 7.56 19.98 -4.08
N ARG A 130 6.57 20.60 -3.43
CA ARG A 130 5.71 19.93 -2.43
C ARG A 130 4.95 18.76 -3.05
N CYS A 131 4.55 18.90 -4.32
CA CYS A 131 3.88 17.87 -5.12
C CYS A 131 4.79 16.72 -5.58
N SER A 132 6.12 16.87 -5.47
CA SER A 132 7.12 15.82 -5.74
C SER A 132 7.69 15.17 -4.48
N LEU A 133 7.49 15.76 -3.30
CA LEU A 133 7.99 15.25 -2.02
C LEU A 133 6.90 14.62 -1.14
N ALA A 134 5.66 15.11 -1.24
CA ALA A 134 4.54 14.41 -0.63
C ALA A 134 4.29 13.13 -1.42
N ARG A 135 4.29 11.97 -0.72
CA ARG A 135 3.83 10.71 -1.32
C ARG A 135 2.48 10.96 -1.98
N ARG A 136 2.41 10.85 -3.31
CA ARG A 136 1.16 11.11 -4.03
C ARG A 136 0.15 10.06 -3.54
N ARG A 137 -0.96 10.53 -2.99
CA ARG A 137 -2.06 9.65 -2.61
C ARG A 137 -2.84 9.31 -3.88
N ILE A 138 -2.60 8.12 -4.40
CA ILE A 138 -3.39 7.58 -5.51
C ILE A 138 -4.60 6.92 -4.87
N ARG A 139 -5.78 7.48 -5.12
CA ARG A 139 -7.03 6.93 -4.57
C ARG A 139 -7.38 5.60 -5.23
N LEU A 140 -7.07 5.48 -6.51
CA LEU A 140 -7.41 4.32 -7.32
C LEU A 140 -6.40 4.16 -8.46
N PHE A 141 -5.80 2.99 -8.54
CA PHE A 141 -4.96 2.56 -9.66
C PHE A 141 -5.65 1.38 -10.34
N LYS A 142 -5.99 1.51 -11.63
CA LYS A 142 -6.68 0.47 -12.41
C LYS A 142 -5.77 -0.07 -13.50
N ILE A 143 -5.86 -1.38 -13.72
CA ILE A 143 -5.25 -2.12 -14.82
C ILE A 143 -6.40 -2.85 -15.51
N ILE A 144 -6.69 -2.51 -16.77
CA ILE A 144 -7.85 -3.04 -17.51
C ILE A 144 -7.41 -3.41 -18.91
N GLU A 145 -7.79 -4.57 -19.43
CA GLU A 145 -7.68 -4.85 -20.87
C GLU A 145 -8.86 -4.20 -21.59
N THR A 146 -8.56 -3.19 -22.41
CA THR A 146 -9.58 -2.39 -23.12
C THR A 146 -10.03 -3.01 -24.44
N THR A 147 -9.09 -3.64 -25.13
CA THR A 147 -9.28 -4.44 -26.34
C THR A 147 -8.29 -5.59 -26.27
N PRO A 148 -8.48 -6.67 -27.06
CA PRO A 148 -7.52 -7.77 -27.07
C PRO A 148 -6.09 -7.28 -27.21
N ASN A 149 -5.25 -7.63 -26.23
CA ASN A 149 -3.84 -7.25 -26.16
C ASN A 149 -3.57 -5.76 -25.89
N VAL A 150 -4.55 -4.97 -25.42
CA VAL A 150 -4.32 -3.56 -25.02
C VAL A 150 -4.70 -3.33 -23.57
N ILE A 151 -3.69 -3.15 -22.73
CA ILE A 151 -3.83 -2.85 -21.30
C ILE A 151 -3.83 -1.34 -21.09
N MET A 152 -4.81 -0.85 -20.34
CA MET A 152 -4.87 0.50 -19.83
C MET A 152 -4.47 0.54 -18.35
N PHE A 153 -3.46 1.34 -18.05
CA PHE A 153 -3.15 1.78 -16.69
C PHE A 153 -3.84 3.12 -16.44
N SER A 154 -4.65 3.23 -15.39
CA SER A 154 -5.29 4.50 -15.00
C SER A 154 -5.05 4.80 -13.53
N ALA A 155 -4.59 6.01 -13.22
CA ALA A 155 -4.39 6.48 -11.86
C ALA A 155 -5.27 7.70 -11.58
N ALA A 156 -6.19 7.57 -10.62
CA ALA A 156 -6.98 8.68 -10.11
C ALA A 156 -6.34 9.26 -8.85
N THR A 157 -5.92 10.52 -8.96
CA THR A 157 -5.44 11.35 -7.83
C THR A 157 -6.55 12.31 -7.39
N SER A 158 -6.31 13.11 -6.35
CA SER A 158 -7.26 14.14 -5.93
C SER A 158 -7.52 15.23 -6.98
N THR A 159 -6.61 15.41 -7.93
CA THR A 159 -6.64 16.55 -8.88
C THR A 159 -6.70 16.12 -10.34
N GLN A 160 -6.28 14.89 -10.66
CA GLN A 160 -6.09 14.44 -12.04
C GLN A 160 -6.36 12.94 -12.19
N ASN A 161 -6.83 12.55 -13.37
CA ASN A 161 -6.87 11.17 -13.83
C ASN A 161 -5.84 11.00 -14.96
N ILE A 162 -4.85 10.13 -14.75
CA ILE A 162 -3.78 9.86 -15.70
C ILE A 162 -4.04 8.48 -16.31
N LYS A 163 -3.93 8.37 -17.63
CA LYS A 163 -4.14 7.10 -18.36
C LYS A 163 -2.95 6.80 -19.27
N TYR A 164 -2.53 5.55 -19.31
CA TYR A 164 -1.54 5.02 -20.24
C TYR A 164 -2.11 3.77 -20.90
N LEU A 165 -1.94 3.64 -22.21
CA LEU A 165 -2.33 2.46 -22.99
C LEU A 165 -1.08 1.70 -23.41
N PHE A 166 -1.17 0.38 -23.43
CA PHE A 166 -0.05 -0.53 -23.64
C PHE A 166 -0.49 -1.71 -24.50
N ASN A 167 0.23 -2.01 -25.58
CA ASN A 167 -0.06 -3.17 -26.44
C ASN A 167 0.86 -4.35 -26.06
N ILE A 168 0.27 -5.47 -25.65
CA ILE A 168 0.95 -6.70 -25.20
C ILE A 168 1.67 -7.40 -26.37
N ASN A 169 1.13 -7.31 -27.59
CA ASN A 169 1.64 -8.05 -28.76
C ASN A 169 2.66 -7.26 -29.60
N GLY A 170 3.00 -6.03 -29.20
CA GLY A 170 4.06 -5.29 -29.88
C GLY A 170 5.41 -5.87 -29.48
N GLU A 171 6.16 -6.45 -30.43
CA GLU A 171 7.54 -6.98 -30.25
C GLU A 171 8.55 -5.96 -29.69
N ASN A 172 8.14 -4.70 -29.49
CA ASN A 172 8.86 -3.70 -28.74
C ASN A 172 7.90 -3.05 -27.74
N GLN A 173 7.68 -3.70 -26.61
CA GLN A 173 7.17 -3.00 -25.44
C GLN A 173 8.07 -1.79 -25.21
N SER A 174 7.56 -0.57 -25.41
CA SER A 174 8.39 0.61 -25.20
C SER A 174 8.79 0.62 -23.71
N PRO A 175 10.09 0.49 -23.36
CA PRO A 175 10.56 0.57 -21.97
C PRO A 175 10.09 1.86 -21.28
N ASP A 176 9.73 2.87 -22.08
CA ASP A 176 9.19 4.14 -21.62
C ASP A 176 7.86 4.01 -20.89
N VAL A 177 6.96 3.08 -21.25
CA VAL A 177 5.65 2.97 -20.58
C VAL A 177 5.82 2.40 -19.19
N ILE A 178 6.54 1.29 -19.07
CA ILE A 178 6.93 0.68 -17.78
C ILE A 178 7.65 1.71 -16.92
N HIS A 179 8.61 2.45 -17.50
CA HIS A 179 9.33 3.51 -16.81
C HIS A 179 8.39 4.64 -16.34
N ARG A 180 7.43 5.07 -17.16
CA ARG A 180 6.46 6.12 -16.81
C ARG A 180 5.51 5.67 -15.70
N VAL A 181 4.99 4.44 -15.77
CA VAL A 181 4.12 3.88 -14.72
C VAL A 181 4.90 3.73 -13.42
N ALA A 182 6.10 3.14 -13.46
CA ALA A 182 6.97 3.04 -12.29
C ALA A 182 7.30 4.42 -11.69
N LYS A 183 7.62 5.41 -12.54
CA LYS A 183 7.88 6.79 -12.10
C LYS A 183 6.65 7.46 -11.49
N MET A 184 5.46 7.19 -12.03
CA MET A 184 4.21 7.70 -11.48
C MET A 184 3.90 7.08 -10.11
N LEU A 185 4.13 5.78 -9.96
CA LEU A 185 3.89 5.05 -8.72
C LEU A 185 4.98 5.27 -7.67
N LYS A 186 6.18 5.67 -8.07
CA LYS A 186 7.33 5.87 -7.16
C LYS A 186 6.94 6.78 -5.99
N TYR A 187 7.13 6.26 -4.77
CA TYR A 187 6.76 6.95 -3.52
C TYR A 187 5.27 7.28 -3.40
N SER A 188 4.37 6.55 -4.06
CA SER A 188 2.93 6.75 -3.91
C SER A 188 2.34 5.79 -2.89
N LYS A 189 1.37 6.25 -2.09
CA LYS A 189 0.49 5.35 -1.33
C LYS A 189 -0.76 5.12 -2.18
N VAL A 190 -0.97 3.90 -2.63
CA VAL A 190 -2.11 3.52 -3.46
C VAL A 190 -3.19 2.97 -2.54
N ARG A 191 -4.32 3.67 -2.44
CA ARG A 191 -5.43 3.22 -1.58
C ARG A 191 -6.11 1.96 -2.16
N ARG A 192 -6.27 1.89 -3.47
CA ARG A 192 -6.97 0.79 -4.12
C ARG A 192 -6.30 0.46 -5.45
N LEU A 193 -5.87 -0.78 -5.63
CA LEU A 193 -5.43 -1.34 -6.91
C LEU A 193 -6.54 -2.24 -7.44
N VAL A 194 -6.97 -2.03 -8.68
CA VAL A 194 -7.99 -2.85 -9.35
C VAL A 194 -7.42 -3.41 -10.65
N MET A 195 -7.42 -4.72 -10.79
CA MET A 195 -7.03 -5.46 -11.98
C MET A 195 -8.31 -6.10 -12.52
N CYS A 196 -8.77 -5.70 -13.71
CA CYS A 196 -10.11 -6.09 -14.17
C CYS A 196 -10.11 -6.58 -15.61
N GLY A 197 -10.73 -7.74 -15.84
CA GLY A 197 -11.14 -8.21 -17.16
C GLY A 197 -9.99 -8.49 -18.11
N PHE A 198 -8.91 -9.13 -17.64
CA PHE A 198 -7.78 -9.44 -18.50
C PHE A 198 -7.10 -10.76 -18.17
N ARG A 199 -6.34 -11.28 -19.14
CA ARG A 199 -5.55 -12.51 -19.01
C ARG A 199 -4.20 -12.21 -18.36
N LEU A 200 -3.99 -12.70 -17.15
CA LEU A 200 -2.72 -12.53 -16.44
C LEU A 200 -1.75 -13.61 -16.92
N THR A 201 -0.59 -13.19 -17.41
CA THR A 201 0.47 -14.09 -17.90
C THR A 201 1.73 -13.97 -17.06
N GLU A 202 2.60 -14.97 -17.10
CA GLU A 202 3.91 -14.96 -16.44
C GLU A 202 4.73 -13.69 -16.78
N VAL A 203 4.76 -13.32 -18.07
CA VAL A 203 5.49 -12.13 -18.57
C VAL A 203 4.91 -10.86 -17.94
N MET A 204 3.57 -10.74 -17.94
CA MET A 204 2.91 -9.58 -17.33
C MET A 204 3.15 -9.50 -15.83
N VAL A 205 3.11 -10.63 -15.12
CA VAL A 205 3.43 -10.66 -13.69
C VAL A 205 4.86 -10.19 -13.46
N HIS A 206 5.83 -10.69 -14.22
CA HIS A 206 7.21 -10.25 -14.11
C HIS A 206 7.37 -8.72 -14.31
N ASP A 207 6.73 -8.16 -15.33
CA ASP A 207 6.78 -6.72 -15.62
C ASP A 207 6.10 -5.90 -14.51
N LEU A 208 4.92 -6.32 -14.04
CA LEU A 208 4.21 -5.67 -12.94
C LEU A 208 5.02 -5.73 -11.64
N VAL A 209 5.59 -6.88 -11.30
CA VAL A 209 6.47 -7.05 -10.13
C VAL A 209 7.66 -6.11 -10.22
N THR A 210 8.27 -5.98 -11.39
CA THR A 210 9.39 -5.06 -11.64
C THR A 210 8.97 -3.60 -11.41
N ILE A 211 7.79 -3.21 -11.89
CA ILE A 211 7.22 -1.88 -11.69
C ILE A 211 6.99 -1.62 -10.20
N PHE A 212 6.28 -2.52 -9.51
CA PHE A 212 5.85 -2.31 -8.13
C PHE A 212 7.02 -2.37 -7.14
N LYS A 213 7.97 -3.29 -7.31
CA LYS A 213 9.21 -3.33 -6.51
C LYS A 213 10.01 -2.05 -6.66
N LYS A 214 10.17 -1.55 -7.89
CA LYS A 214 10.90 -0.30 -8.14
C LYS A 214 10.21 0.93 -7.57
N ALA A 215 8.88 0.89 -7.48
CA ALA A 215 8.06 1.99 -7.01
C ALA A 215 7.88 2.02 -5.47
N ASP A 216 8.17 0.91 -4.78
CA ASP A 216 7.99 0.74 -3.32
C ASP A 216 6.55 1.10 -2.89
N VAL A 217 5.58 0.46 -3.55
CA VAL A 217 4.15 0.76 -3.36
C VAL A 217 3.57 -0.15 -2.30
N LEU A 218 2.84 0.46 -1.37
CA LEU A 218 1.94 -0.25 -0.45
C LEU A 218 0.50 -0.02 -0.88
N PHE A 219 -0.26 -1.11 -0.96
CA PHE A 219 -1.68 -1.10 -1.28
C PHE A 219 -2.49 -1.23 0.01
N HIS A 220 -3.56 -0.44 0.13
CA HIS A 220 -4.54 -0.71 1.20
C HIS A 220 -5.52 -1.80 0.75
N ARG A 221 -6.02 -1.75 -0.48
CA ARG A 221 -6.89 -2.79 -1.06
C ARG A 221 -6.42 -3.22 -2.44
N LEU A 222 -6.35 -4.52 -2.67
CA LEU A 222 -6.13 -5.16 -3.97
C LEU A 222 -7.42 -5.83 -4.42
N GLU A 223 -7.84 -5.56 -5.66
CA GLU A 223 -8.99 -6.19 -6.29
C GLU A 223 -8.59 -6.82 -7.61
N MET A 224 -8.94 -8.07 -7.81
CA MET A 224 -8.81 -8.79 -9.08
C MET A 224 -10.20 -9.26 -9.48
N ILE A 225 -10.72 -8.74 -10.58
CA ILE A 225 -12.11 -8.93 -11.02
C ILE A 225 -12.11 -9.49 -12.44
N GLY A 226 -12.67 -10.67 -12.68
CA GLY A 226 -12.72 -11.22 -14.04
C GLY A 226 -11.32 -11.48 -14.63
N VAL A 227 -10.36 -11.91 -13.79
CA VAL A 227 -8.97 -12.13 -14.22
C VAL A 227 -8.79 -13.61 -14.58
N SER A 228 -8.31 -13.87 -15.80
CA SER A 228 -8.03 -15.23 -16.27
C SER A 228 -6.60 -15.64 -15.93
N LEU A 229 -6.43 -16.83 -15.34
CA LEU A 229 -5.15 -17.40 -14.92
C LEU A 229 -4.59 -18.48 -15.85
N ARG A 230 -5.24 -18.71 -17.01
CA ARG A 230 -4.93 -19.82 -17.95
C ARG A 230 -3.44 -20.04 -18.25
N ASN A 231 -2.67 -18.96 -18.31
CA ASN A 231 -1.25 -18.96 -18.69
C ASN A 231 -0.34 -18.50 -17.55
N LEU A 232 -0.78 -18.70 -16.31
CA LEU A 232 -0.04 -18.37 -15.11
C LEU A 232 0.03 -19.61 -14.24
N SER A 233 1.21 -19.90 -13.69
CA SER A 233 1.35 -20.99 -12.74
C SER A 233 0.82 -20.59 -11.37
N ALA A 234 0.32 -21.58 -10.62
CA ALA A 234 -0.12 -21.41 -9.24
C ALA A 234 0.95 -20.77 -8.35
N ASP A 235 2.21 -21.20 -8.44
CA ASP A 235 3.29 -20.62 -7.63
C ASP A 235 3.56 -19.15 -7.97
N THR A 236 3.59 -18.79 -9.26
CA THR A 236 3.76 -17.39 -9.66
C THR A 236 2.59 -16.55 -9.17
N PHE A 237 1.35 -17.02 -9.35
CA PHE A 237 0.14 -16.33 -8.88
C PHE A 237 0.16 -16.07 -7.37
N GLN A 238 0.44 -17.11 -6.58
CA GLN A 238 0.48 -17.02 -5.13
C GLN A 238 1.58 -16.05 -4.65
N LYS A 239 2.79 -16.12 -5.23
CA LYS A 239 3.86 -15.15 -4.95
C LYS A 239 3.47 -13.74 -5.35
N PHE A 240 2.77 -13.60 -6.48
CA PHE A 240 2.34 -12.30 -6.96
C PHE A 240 1.38 -11.61 -5.97
N ILE A 241 0.30 -12.27 -5.54
CA ILE A 241 -0.69 -11.68 -4.63
C ILE A 241 -0.18 -11.62 -3.18
N GLY A 242 0.55 -12.65 -2.73
CA GLY A 242 0.93 -12.80 -1.32
C GLY A 242 2.32 -12.29 -0.95
N GLU A 243 3.21 -12.01 -1.91
CA GLU A 243 4.58 -11.55 -1.62
C GLU A 243 4.93 -10.28 -2.37
N HIS A 244 4.46 -10.11 -3.59
CA HIS A 244 4.80 -8.95 -4.42
C HIS A 244 3.75 -7.83 -4.37
N LEU A 245 2.47 -8.18 -4.21
CA LEU A 245 1.36 -7.24 -4.03
C LEU A 245 0.81 -7.31 -2.61
N MET A 246 1.62 -6.88 -1.64
CA MET A 246 1.14 -6.80 -0.25
C MET A 246 0.02 -5.75 -0.13
N ALA A 247 -1.13 -6.18 0.37
CA ALA A 247 -2.29 -5.35 0.65
C ALA A 247 -2.86 -5.63 2.05
N GLU A 248 -3.55 -4.66 2.64
CA GLU A 248 -4.31 -4.85 3.89
C GLU A 248 -5.62 -5.62 3.60
N GLN A 249 -6.20 -5.45 2.39
CA GLN A 249 -7.43 -6.12 1.96
C GLN A 249 -7.27 -6.76 0.59
N TYR A 250 -7.74 -8.00 0.44
CA TYR A 250 -7.73 -8.75 -0.81
C TYR A 250 -9.16 -9.08 -1.24
N PHE A 251 -9.50 -8.77 -2.49
CA PHE A 251 -10.80 -9.07 -3.09
C PHE A 251 -10.59 -9.72 -4.46
N LEU A 252 -10.74 -11.04 -4.52
CA LEU A 252 -10.57 -11.84 -5.72
C LEU A 252 -11.96 -12.32 -6.16
N ASP A 253 -12.44 -11.85 -7.30
CA ASP A 253 -13.83 -12.02 -7.75
C ASP A 253 -13.84 -12.39 -9.24
N GLY A 254 -14.58 -13.42 -9.63
CA GLY A 254 -14.64 -13.86 -11.02
C GLY A 254 -13.26 -14.30 -11.54
N ILE A 255 -12.48 -15.01 -10.74
CA ILE A 255 -11.16 -15.49 -11.21
C ILE A 255 -11.38 -16.69 -12.12
N CYS A 256 -11.11 -16.52 -13.41
CA CYS A 256 -11.39 -17.53 -14.42
C CYS A 256 -10.17 -18.34 -14.79
N ASP A 257 -10.40 -19.48 -15.46
CA ASP A 257 -9.34 -20.32 -16.01
C ASP A 257 -8.26 -20.66 -14.96
N SER A 258 -8.69 -21.00 -13.75
CA SER A 258 -7.79 -21.32 -12.65
C SER A 258 -7.69 -22.83 -12.42
N ASP A 259 -6.49 -23.30 -12.12
CA ASP A 259 -6.27 -24.63 -11.53
C ASP A 259 -6.52 -24.60 -10.01
N SER A 260 -6.92 -25.73 -9.42
CA SER A 260 -7.12 -25.88 -7.96
C SER A 260 -5.89 -25.44 -7.14
N GLU A 261 -4.69 -25.67 -7.66
CA GLU A 261 -3.44 -25.26 -7.02
C GLU A 261 -3.28 -23.75 -6.88
N HIS A 262 -3.96 -22.92 -7.68
CA HIS A 262 -3.88 -21.45 -7.52
C HIS A 262 -4.37 -20.99 -6.16
N PHE A 263 -5.33 -21.70 -5.60
CA PHE A 263 -5.97 -21.39 -4.32
C PHE A 263 -5.76 -22.47 -3.27
N SER A 264 -4.71 -23.30 -3.40
CA SER A 264 -4.35 -24.27 -2.38
C SER A 264 -3.94 -23.59 -1.07
N GLY A 265 -3.79 -24.37 0.00
CA GLY A 265 -3.35 -23.86 1.31
C GLY A 265 -2.08 -23.00 1.27
N ARG A 266 -1.20 -23.21 0.28
CA ARG A 266 0.01 -22.41 0.04
C ARG A 266 -0.27 -20.93 -0.20
N LEU A 267 -1.44 -20.56 -0.73
CA LEU A 267 -1.84 -19.15 -0.89
C LEU A 267 -1.99 -18.48 0.47
N PHE A 268 -2.71 -19.13 1.38
CA PHE A 268 -2.93 -18.66 2.76
C PHE A 268 -1.65 -18.72 3.60
N GLU A 269 -0.65 -19.47 3.14
CA GLU A 269 0.68 -19.48 3.74
C GLU A 269 1.55 -18.27 3.37
N ARG A 270 1.17 -17.49 2.35
CA ARG A 270 1.96 -16.34 1.90
C ARG A 270 1.87 -15.18 2.89
N THR A 271 3.01 -14.52 3.12
CA THR A 271 3.17 -13.48 4.15
C THR A 271 2.16 -12.33 4.04
N GLY A 272 1.82 -11.88 2.82
CA GLY A 272 0.85 -10.82 2.56
C GLY A 272 -0.57 -11.24 2.92
N ILE A 273 -1.00 -12.43 2.46
CA ILE A 273 -2.32 -12.99 2.81
C ILE A 273 -2.42 -13.24 4.32
N LYS A 274 -1.37 -13.80 4.93
CA LYS A 274 -1.27 -13.96 6.40
C LYS A 274 -1.39 -12.65 7.17
N LYS A 275 -1.06 -11.51 6.58
CA LYS A 275 -1.13 -10.21 7.27
C LYS A 275 -2.33 -9.37 6.86
N ALA A 276 -3.16 -9.88 5.95
CA ALA A 276 -4.37 -9.21 5.52
C ALA A 276 -5.38 -9.09 6.67
N GLU A 277 -6.07 -7.97 6.71
CA GLU A 277 -7.22 -7.70 7.58
C GLU A 277 -8.50 -8.33 7.02
N ASP A 278 -8.59 -8.42 5.68
CA ASP A 278 -9.74 -8.92 4.94
C ASP A 278 -9.30 -9.69 3.69
N VAL A 279 -9.88 -10.88 3.50
CA VAL A 279 -9.66 -11.72 2.32
C VAL A 279 -11.00 -12.24 1.83
N THR A 280 -11.41 -11.79 0.65
CA THR A 280 -12.59 -12.28 -0.07
C THR A 280 -12.14 -13.01 -1.33
N ILE A 281 -12.61 -14.24 -1.51
CA ILE A 281 -12.43 -15.03 -2.74
C ILE A 281 -13.82 -15.51 -3.18
N TYR A 282 -14.25 -15.10 -4.37
CA TYR A 282 -15.59 -15.34 -4.90
C TYR A 282 -15.53 -15.70 -6.39
N ASP A 283 -16.48 -16.52 -6.85
CA ASP A 283 -16.71 -16.87 -8.27
C ASP A 283 -15.41 -17.29 -8.98
N VAL A 284 -14.84 -18.41 -8.55
CA VAL A 284 -13.61 -18.98 -9.14
C VAL A 284 -13.99 -20.08 -10.12
N SER A 285 -13.58 -19.95 -11.39
CA SER A 285 -13.87 -20.93 -12.45
C SER A 285 -12.63 -21.61 -13.03
N SER A 286 -12.82 -22.85 -13.50
CA SER A 286 -11.74 -23.75 -13.94
C SER A 286 -11.43 -23.59 -15.41
N ILE A 287 -10.23 -24.00 -15.81
CA ILE A 287 -9.88 -24.20 -17.22
C ILE A 287 -10.67 -25.38 -17.82
N ASN A 288 -10.95 -26.42 -17.03
CA ASN A 288 -11.39 -27.72 -17.53
C ASN A 288 -12.92 -27.94 -17.45
N ASP A 289 -13.71 -26.89 -17.23
CA ASP A 289 -15.15 -26.96 -16.90
C ASP A 289 -15.48 -27.85 -15.67
N GLU A 290 -14.46 -28.30 -14.94
CA GLU A 290 -14.60 -28.90 -13.62
C GLU A 290 -14.90 -27.79 -12.61
N GLU A 291 -15.78 -28.04 -11.64
CA GLU A 291 -16.01 -27.10 -10.55
C GLU A 291 -14.68 -26.87 -9.82
N VAL A 292 -14.15 -25.63 -9.80
CA VAL A 292 -12.94 -25.33 -9.01
C VAL A 292 -13.34 -25.40 -7.57
N VAL A 293 -13.06 -26.54 -6.97
CA VAL A 293 -13.11 -26.66 -5.53
C VAL A 293 -11.86 -25.99 -4.99
N LEU A 294 -12.03 -24.98 -4.14
CA LEU A 294 -10.92 -24.45 -3.35
C LEU A 294 -10.44 -25.56 -2.42
N ASP A 295 -9.46 -26.35 -2.85
CA ASP A 295 -8.91 -27.46 -2.06
C ASP A 295 -7.96 -26.93 -0.97
N VAL A 296 -8.56 -26.20 -0.03
CA VAL A 296 -7.93 -25.71 1.18
C VAL A 296 -8.29 -26.68 2.28
N GLY A 297 -7.35 -27.55 2.65
CA GLY A 297 -7.57 -28.50 3.74
C GLY A 297 -8.00 -27.79 5.03
N ASP A 298 -8.94 -28.41 5.75
CA ASP A 298 -9.54 -27.88 6.98
C ASP A 298 -8.48 -27.32 7.95
N ASP A 299 -7.37 -28.03 8.17
CA ASP A 299 -6.31 -27.61 9.10
C ASP A 299 -5.66 -26.28 8.71
N VAL A 300 -5.45 -26.02 7.42
CA VAL A 300 -4.83 -24.78 6.94
C VAL A 300 -5.79 -23.61 7.13
N LEU A 301 -7.07 -23.82 6.82
CA LEU A 301 -8.09 -22.79 6.98
C LEU A 301 -8.34 -22.50 8.47
N LEU A 302 -8.37 -23.52 9.32
CA LEU A 302 -8.47 -23.35 10.77
C LEU A 302 -7.22 -22.68 11.36
N ASP A 303 -6.02 -23.05 10.92
CA ASP A 303 -4.78 -22.36 11.31
C ASP A 303 -4.82 -20.88 10.89
N PHE A 304 -5.42 -20.57 9.74
CA PHE A 304 -5.62 -19.21 9.27
C PHE A 304 -6.66 -18.45 10.11
N ILE A 305 -7.82 -19.04 10.41
CA ILE A 305 -8.91 -18.44 11.20
C ILE A 305 -8.47 -18.19 12.63
N PHE A 306 -7.81 -19.14 13.29
CA PHE A 306 -7.36 -19.00 14.69
C PHE A 306 -5.99 -18.34 14.82
N GLY A 307 -5.50 -17.70 13.76
CA GLY A 307 -4.40 -16.76 13.87
C GLY A 307 -3.03 -17.37 14.16
N LYS A 308 -2.81 -18.67 13.89
CA LYS A 308 -1.51 -19.34 14.10
C LYS A 308 -0.35 -18.69 13.31
N TYR A 309 -0.70 -17.91 12.30
CA TYR A 309 0.21 -17.37 11.30
C TYR A 309 0.40 -15.85 11.34
N THR A 310 -0.18 -15.15 12.31
CA THR A 310 -0.32 -13.69 12.28
C THR A 310 -0.05 -13.07 13.64
N ASP A 311 0.76 -12.00 13.63
CA ASP A 311 0.99 -11.12 14.78
C ASP A 311 -0.03 -9.96 14.84
N SER A 312 -0.96 -9.87 13.88
CA SER A 312 -1.93 -8.76 13.76
C SER A 312 -3.20 -9.05 14.54
N VAL A 313 -3.74 -8.03 15.23
CA VAL A 313 -4.85 -8.12 16.18
C VAL A 313 -6.20 -7.73 15.53
N ASP A 314 -6.18 -7.13 14.33
CA ASP A 314 -7.33 -6.45 13.74
C ASP A 314 -7.95 -7.18 12.53
N ARG A 315 -7.97 -8.51 12.53
CA ARG A 315 -8.55 -9.28 11.42
C ARG A 315 -10.07 -9.28 11.48
N ALA A 316 -10.70 -8.71 10.46
CA ALA A 316 -12.12 -8.46 10.46
C ALA A 316 -12.91 -9.61 9.84
N THR A 317 -12.54 -10.06 8.63
CA THR A 317 -13.42 -10.94 7.85
C THR A 317 -12.65 -11.86 6.90
N VAL A 318 -13.16 -13.08 6.72
CA VAL A 318 -12.81 -13.97 5.60
C VAL A 318 -14.08 -14.40 4.91
N TYR A 319 -14.13 -14.28 3.59
CA TYR A 319 -15.20 -14.82 2.78
C TYR A 319 -14.62 -15.76 1.73
N LEU A 320 -15.02 -17.03 1.76
CA LEU A 320 -14.58 -18.05 0.82
C LEU A 320 -15.75 -18.72 0.14
N ASP A 321 -15.67 -18.85 -1.16
CA ASP A 321 -16.56 -19.71 -1.93
C ASP A 321 -15.92 -21.10 -2.09
N ASN A 322 -16.16 -22.02 -1.14
CA ASN A 322 -15.43 -23.29 -1.07
C ASN A 322 -16.34 -24.53 -0.93
N PRO A 323 -16.52 -25.31 -2.01
CA PRO A 323 -17.30 -26.54 -1.96
C PRO A 323 -16.64 -27.74 -1.26
N ALA A 324 -15.34 -27.70 -0.92
CA ALA A 324 -14.64 -28.81 -0.25
C ALA A 324 -14.86 -28.88 1.25
N ILE A 325 -15.48 -27.86 1.86
CA ILE A 325 -15.57 -27.80 3.32
C ILE A 325 -16.45 -28.92 3.86
N SER A 326 -15.82 -29.79 4.65
CA SER A 326 -16.47 -30.97 5.22
C SER A 326 -17.37 -30.62 6.41
N SER A 327 -18.30 -31.49 6.76
CA SER A 327 -19.03 -31.39 8.03
C SER A 327 -18.10 -31.50 9.26
N ALA A 328 -16.93 -32.15 9.10
CA ALA A 328 -15.90 -32.21 10.13
C ALA A 328 -15.23 -30.84 10.37
N PHE A 329 -15.21 -29.95 9.37
CA PHE A 329 -14.66 -28.59 9.52
C PHE A 329 -15.34 -27.83 10.65
N VAL A 330 -16.67 -27.79 10.69
CA VAL A 330 -17.43 -27.06 11.72
C VAL A 330 -17.15 -27.62 13.10
N TYR A 331 -17.12 -28.95 13.24
CA TYR A 331 -16.78 -29.61 14.50
C TYR A 331 -15.34 -29.27 14.95
N ASN A 332 -14.38 -29.38 14.03
CA ASN A 332 -12.98 -29.07 14.31
C ASN A 332 -12.79 -27.59 14.68
N ALA A 333 -13.53 -26.67 14.05
CA ALA A 333 -13.54 -25.26 14.42
C ALA A 333 -14.02 -25.04 15.85
N LEU A 334 -15.15 -25.66 16.24
CA LEU A 334 -15.71 -25.55 17.59
C LEU A 334 -14.79 -26.13 18.66
N VAL A 335 -14.20 -27.31 18.39
CA VAL A 335 -13.25 -27.98 19.30
C VAL A 335 -11.99 -27.14 19.46
N ARG A 336 -11.43 -26.65 18.36
CA ARG A 336 -10.22 -25.84 18.39
C ARG A 336 -10.44 -24.51 19.11
N PHE A 337 -11.55 -23.82 18.83
CA PHE A 337 -11.92 -22.59 19.54
C PHE A 337 -12.01 -22.80 21.06
N ALA A 338 -12.58 -23.91 21.53
CA ALA A 338 -12.67 -24.21 22.95
C ALA A 338 -11.30 -24.45 23.62
N GLN A 339 -10.32 -24.92 22.84
CA GLN A 339 -8.99 -25.27 23.34
C GLN A 339 -8.00 -24.08 23.28
N GLU A 340 -8.21 -23.15 22.34
CA GLU A 340 -7.31 -22.05 22.03
C GLU A 340 -7.07 -21.14 23.26
N PRO A 341 -5.83 -21.01 23.76
CA PRO A 341 -5.53 -20.21 24.95
C PRO A 341 -5.55 -18.70 24.72
N ASP A 342 -5.38 -18.23 23.47
CA ASP A 342 -5.38 -16.80 23.13
C ASP A 342 -6.06 -16.59 21.77
N LEU A 343 -7.10 -15.75 21.74
CA LEU A 343 -7.86 -15.41 20.54
C LEU A 343 -7.52 -14.03 19.98
N LYS A 344 -6.49 -13.34 20.48
CA LYS A 344 -6.12 -11.99 20.01
C LYS A 344 -5.89 -11.89 18.50
N HIS A 345 -5.51 -12.99 17.85
CA HIS A 345 -5.21 -13.03 16.42
C HIS A 345 -6.28 -13.78 15.60
N ALA A 346 -7.36 -14.21 16.25
CA ALA A 346 -8.42 -14.93 15.60
C ALA A 346 -9.24 -13.99 14.70
N ILE A 347 -9.71 -14.53 13.58
CA ILE A 347 -10.59 -13.84 12.64
C ILE A 347 -11.97 -13.75 13.30
N ILE A 348 -12.47 -12.52 13.46
CA ILE A 348 -13.70 -12.24 14.20
C ILE A 348 -14.92 -12.78 13.44
N HIS A 349 -14.91 -12.70 12.11
CA HIS A 349 -15.98 -13.17 11.26
C HIS A 349 -15.44 -13.97 10.08
N SER A 350 -15.94 -15.18 9.86
CA SER A 350 -15.62 -15.97 8.67
C SER A 350 -16.91 -16.47 8.05
N GLU A 351 -17.09 -16.25 6.77
CA GLU A 351 -18.21 -16.75 5.99
C GLU A 351 -17.67 -17.64 4.89
N ILE A 352 -18.21 -18.85 4.80
CA ILE A 352 -17.78 -19.83 3.81
C ILE A 352 -19.03 -20.35 3.10
N SER A 353 -19.12 -20.11 1.81
CA SER A 353 -20.27 -20.41 0.97
C SER A 353 -20.01 -21.67 0.12
N HIS A 354 -21.10 -22.29 -0.35
CA HIS A 354 -21.13 -23.42 -1.28
C HIS A 354 -20.58 -24.77 -0.77
N CYS A 355 -20.54 -25.03 0.54
CA CYS A 355 -20.04 -26.31 1.08
C CYS A 355 -20.84 -27.53 0.55
N ARG A 356 -20.16 -28.57 0.01
CA ARG A 356 -20.82 -29.83 -0.41
C ARG A 356 -21.23 -30.70 0.79
N ASP A 357 -22.32 -31.45 0.64
CA ASP A 357 -22.76 -32.54 1.51
C ASP A 357 -22.87 -32.22 3.00
N GLN A 358 -23.60 -31.16 3.36
CA GLN A 358 -24.21 -31.12 4.70
C GLN A 358 -25.54 -31.86 4.68
N VAL A 359 -25.48 -33.20 4.66
CA VAL A 359 -26.59 -34.00 5.20
C VAL A 359 -26.54 -33.84 6.72
N VAL A 360 -27.01 -32.69 7.21
CA VAL A 360 -27.35 -32.58 8.62
C VAL A 360 -28.54 -33.49 8.83
N HIS A 361 -28.31 -34.67 9.41
CA HIS A 361 -29.39 -35.50 9.93
C HIS A 361 -30.09 -34.76 11.08
N ASN A 362 -30.97 -33.80 10.75
CA ASN A 362 -31.70 -33.06 11.76
C ASN A 362 -33.07 -33.68 11.99
N ASN A 363 -33.21 -34.32 13.15
CA ASN A 363 -34.50 -34.50 13.80
C ASN A 363 -34.99 -33.12 14.29
N ARG A 364 -36.03 -32.63 13.62
CA ARG A 364 -36.98 -31.56 14.00
C ARG A 364 -36.75 -30.17 13.39
N SER A 365 -37.81 -29.75 12.73
CA SER A 365 -38.05 -28.56 11.90
C SER A 365 -38.46 -27.32 12.69
N THR A 366 -38.04 -26.14 12.24
CA THR A 366 -38.83 -24.89 12.31
C THR A 366 -38.42 -23.90 11.21
N ARG A 367 -39.43 -23.39 10.48
CA ARG A 367 -39.37 -22.35 9.42
C ARG A 367 -39.32 -20.94 10.01
N PHE A 368 -38.72 -19.96 9.31
CA PHE A 368 -39.34 -18.67 8.87
C PHE A 368 -38.36 -17.79 8.04
N GLU A 369 -38.95 -16.85 7.28
CA GLU A 369 -38.48 -16.12 6.09
C GLU A 369 -37.35 -15.09 6.31
N TYR A 370 -36.12 -15.47 6.01
CA TYR A 370 -35.47 -15.16 4.74
C TYR A 370 -35.33 -16.54 4.04
N ASN A 371 -35.32 -16.68 2.72
CA ASN A 371 -35.20 -17.99 2.06
C ASN A 371 -33.77 -18.60 2.19
N VAL A 372 -33.15 -18.43 3.35
CA VAL A 372 -31.99 -19.18 3.81
C VAL A 372 -32.48 -19.98 5.03
N GLU A 373 -32.80 -21.26 4.81
CA GLU A 373 -33.21 -22.13 5.90
C GLU A 373 -31.97 -22.43 6.75
N VAL A 374 -31.91 -21.84 7.95
CA VAL A 374 -30.86 -22.15 8.92
C VAL A 374 -30.98 -23.61 9.28
N GLN A 375 -30.02 -24.42 8.87
CA GLN A 375 -30.06 -25.86 9.07
C GLN A 375 -29.55 -26.24 10.47
N ALA A 376 -28.52 -25.55 10.95
CA ALA A 376 -27.96 -25.77 12.27
C ALA A 376 -27.28 -24.51 12.80
N GLU A 377 -27.38 -24.31 14.12
CA GLU A 377 -26.61 -23.32 14.85
C GLU A 377 -25.85 -24.05 15.95
N TYR A 378 -24.54 -23.85 16.00
CA TYR A 378 -23.66 -24.38 17.02
C TYR A 378 -23.00 -23.22 17.75
N SER A 379 -22.76 -23.40 19.04
CA SER A 379 -22.01 -22.42 19.83
C SER A 379 -20.96 -23.14 20.67
N SER A 380 -19.76 -22.59 20.73
CA SER A 380 -18.70 -23.04 21.62
C SER A 380 -18.28 -21.88 22.52
N TYR A 381 -18.07 -22.15 23.82
CA TYR A 381 -17.63 -21.14 24.79
C TYR A 381 -16.18 -21.40 25.20
N ASN A 382 -15.35 -20.37 25.11
CA ASN A 382 -13.98 -20.40 25.57
C ASN A 382 -13.86 -19.70 26.92
N THR A 383 -13.69 -20.50 27.98
CA THR A 383 -13.59 -20.04 29.36
C THR A 383 -12.32 -19.24 29.64
N LYS A 384 -11.26 -19.41 28.86
CA LYS A 384 -9.97 -18.73 29.06
C LYS A 384 -10.02 -17.29 28.56
N THR A 385 -10.72 -17.06 27.46
CA THR A 385 -10.83 -15.75 26.80
C THR A 385 -12.15 -15.03 27.09
N ASN A 386 -13.11 -15.69 27.72
CA ASN A 386 -14.47 -15.19 27.91
C ASN A 386 -15.13 -14.81 26.57
N SER A 387 -14.99 -15.68 25.57
CA SER A 387 -15.53 -15.49 24.22
C SER A 387 -16.42 -16.65 23.80
N VAL A 388 -17.36 -16.37 22.90
CA VAL A 388 -18.24 -17.36 22.26
C VAL A 388 -17.95 -17.40 20.77
N LEU A 389 -17.85 -18.60 20.21
CA LEU A 389 -17.88 -18.83 18.77
C LEU A 389 -19.27 -19.33 18.40
N GLU A 390 -19.96 -18.60 17.54
CA GLU A 390 -21.21 -19.00 16.92
C GLU A 390 -20.92 -19.50 15.51
N ALA A 391 -21.30 -20.75 15.23
CA ALA A 391 -21.20 -21.36 13.91
C ALA A 391 -22.61 -21.61 13.36
N LYS A 392 -22.97 -20.91 12.30
CA LYS A 392 -24.28 -21.00 11.65
C LYS A 392 -24.14 -21.70 10.32
N VAL A 393 -24.87 -22.79 10.14
CA VAL A 393 -25.02 -23.50 8.88
C VAL A 393 -26.37 -23.14 8.30
N SER A 394 -26.40 -22.61 7.09
CA SER A 394 -27.64 -22.18 6.46
C SER A 394 -27.67 -22.59 4.99
N LYS A 395 -28.84 -22.99 4.49
CA LYS A 395 -29.01 -23.45 3.12
C LYS A 395 -29.84 -22.45 2.33
N THR A 396 -29.38 -22.04 1.16
CA THR A 396 -30.18 -21.18 0.26
C THR A 396 -31.31 -21.99 -0.37
N ALA A 397 -32.51 -21.40 -0.44
CA ALA A 397 -33.70 -22.10 -0.91
C ALA A 397 -33.62 -22.53 -2.39
N ASP A 398 -32.81 -21.83 -3.19
CA ASP A 398 -32.84 -21.94 -4.64
C ASP A 398 -31.69 -22.80 -5.23
N ASP A 399 -30.55 -22.95 -4.53
CA ASP A 399 -29.33 -23.47 -5.18
C ASP A 399 -28.65 -24.65 -4.45
N ASP A 400 -29.33 -25.32 -3.52
CA ASP A 400 -28.77 -26.42 -2.70
C ASP A 400 -27.48 -26.09 -1.90
N PHE A 401 -26.99 -24.85 -1.97
CA PHE A 401 -25.73 -24.43 -1.35
C PHE A 401 -25.86 -24.25 0.16
N VAL A 402 -24.78 -24.63 0.85
CA VAL A 402 -24.66 -24.49 2.29
C VAL A 402 -23.63 -23.41 2.62
N HIS A 403 -24.04 -22.47 3.45
CA HIS A 403 -23.22 -21.40 4.00
C HIS A 403 -22.88 -21.72 5.46
N VAL A 404 -21.60 -21.62 5.80
CA VAL A 404 -21.06 -21.72 7.16
C VAL A 404 -20.55 -20.34 7.57
N THR A 405 -21.21 -19.75 8.56
CA THR A 405 -20.78 -18.48 9.18
C THR A 405 -20.20 -18.77 10.56
N LEU A 406 -18.96 -18.39 10.80
CA LEU A 406 -18.28 -18.44 12.09
C LEU A 406 -18.13 -17.02 12.62
N THR A 407 -18.67 -16.73 13.80
CA THR A 407 -18.57 -15.41 14.45
C THR A 407 -18.05 -15.55 15.86
N ILE A 408 -16.95 -14.87 16.17
CA ILE A 408 -16.37 -14.82 17.51
C ILE A 408 -16.85 -13.53 18.18
N ALA A 409 -17.53 -13.65 19.32
CA ALA A 409 -17.98 -12.53 20.13
C ALA A 409 -17.34 -12.58 21.53
N ALA A 410 -16.95 -11.42 22.07
CA ALA A 410 -16.59 -11.28 23.48
C ALA A 410 -17.87 -11.16 24.32
N LEU A 411 -17.92 -11.84 25.47
CA LEU A 411 -19.02 -11.76 26.44
C LEU A 411 -18.84 -10.65 27.46
#